data_AF-A0A817M386-F1
#
_entry.id   AF-A0A817M386-F1
#
_cell.length_a   1.000
_cell.length_b   1.000
_cell.length_c   1.000
_cell.angle_alpha   90.00
_cell.angle_beta   90.00
_cell.angle_gamma   90.00
#
_symmetry.space_group_name_H-M   'P 1'
#
loop_
_entity.id
_entity.type
_entity.pdbx_description
1 polymer ?
#
loop_
_entity_poly.entity_id
_entity_poly.type
_entity_poly.pdbx_seq_one_letter_code
_entity_poly.pdbx_strand_id
1 'polypeptide(L)'
;RWLLLIPIGIIHDVHRLRVFFILRRIGVDAFTRVYDGLKRNGVRPSHFQRGSRSVVHKFIQLLEKAKILEKFPSGGRALSQTSRRNMDTIAKQVAEKLARQQQQ
;
A
#
# COMPACT_ATOMS: atom_id res chain seq x y z
N ARG A 1 14.48 -15.08 20.99
CA ARG A 1 14.97 -14.91 19.59
C ARG A 1 13.81 -15.06 18.58
N TRP A 2 12.75 -14.26 18.75
CA TRP A 2 11.62 -14.09 17.82
C TRP A 2 11.36 -12.60 17.53
N LEU A 3 12.19 -11.70 18.10
CA LEU A 3 12.05 -10.25 18.00
C LEU A 3 12.65 -9.63 16.72
N LEU A 4 13.44 -10.39 15.94
CA LEU A 4 14.14 -9.86 14.77
C LEU A 4 13.38 -10.03 13.44
N LEU A 5 12.23 -10.71 13.44
CA LEU A 5 11.45 -11.00 12.21
C LEU A 5 10.23 -10.10 12.00
N ILE A 6 9.84 -9.34 13.02
CA ILE A 6 8.73 -8.37 12.95
C ILE A 6 9.04 -7.13 12.08
N PRO A 7 10.29 -6.60 11.96
CA PRO A 7 10.50 -5.33 11.25
C PRO A 7 10.35 -5.41 9.72
N ILE A 8 10.62 -6.56 9.09
CA ILE A 8 10.51 -6.72 7.62
C ILE A 8 9.05 -6.57 7.17
N GLY A 9 8.09 -6.98 8.00
CA GLY A 9 6.65 -6.87 7.71
C GLY A 9 6.16 -5.42 7.64
N ILE A 10 6.71 -4.53 8.47
CA ILE A 10 6.24 -3.14 8.58
C ILE A 10 6.72 -2.30 7.37
N ILE A 11 7.96 -2.51 6.91
CA ILE A 11 8.56 -1.71 5.82
C ILE A 11 7.82 -1.93 4.49
N HIS A 12 7.45 -3.18 4.21
CA HIS A 12 6.70 -3.51 3.00
C HIS A 12 5.29 -2.90 2.99
N ASP A 13 4.69 -2.73 4.17
CA ASP A 13 3.34 -2.16 4.33
C ASP A 13 3.32 -0.65 4.08
N VAL A 14 4.31 0.10 4.59
CA VAL A 14 4.39 1.57 4.45
C VAL A 14 4.59 2.00 3.00
N HIS A 15 5.47 1.32 2.24
CA HIS A 15 5.65 1.62 0.81
C HIS A 15 4.35 1.37 0.02
N ARG A 16 3.64 0.30 0.38
CA ARG A 16 2.40 -0.15 -0.27
C ARG A 16 1.23 0.81 -0.05
N LEU A 17 1.22 1.54 1.07
CA LEU A 17 0.25 2.60 1.35
C LEU A 17 0.41 3.85 0.45
N ARG A 18 1.63 4.15 -0.05
CA ARG A 18 1.85 5.30 -0.95
C ARG A 18 1.15 5.13 -2.30
N VAL A 19 1.17 3.91 -2.83
CA VAL A 19 0.48 3.55 -4.08
C VAL A 19 -1.04 3.57 -3.91
N PHE A 20 -1.53 3.19 -2.71
CA PHE A 20 -2.96 3.20 -2.40
C PHE A 20 -3.56 4.60 -2.54
N PHE A 21 -2.80 5.66 -2.19
CA PHE A 21 -3.27 7.05 -2.21
C PHE A 21 -3.64 7.56 -3.61
N ILE A 22 -3.03 7.02 -4.67
CA ILE A 22 -3.20 7.51 -6.05
C ILE A 22 -4.52 6.98 -6.67
N LEU A 23 -5.06 5.88 -6.16
CA LEU A 23 -6.24 5.22 -6.73
C LEU A 23 -7.50 5.55 -5.92
N ARG A 24 -8.31 6.47 -6.46
CA ARG A 24 -9.53 7.03 -5.84
C ARG A 24 -10.64 6.00 -5.56
N ARG A 25 -10.65 4.85 -6.25
CA ARG A 25 -11.58 3.72 -6.07
C ARG A 25 -10.82 2.42 -6.37
N ILE A 26 -10.77 1.49 -5.43
CA ILE A 26 -9.93 0.29 -5.60
C ILE A 26 -10.78 -0.97 -5.75
N GLY A 27 -10.71 -1.56 -6.94
CA GLY A 27 -11.03 -2.96 -7.16
C GLY A 27 -9.77 -3.82 -6.98
N VAL A 28 -9.95 -5.08 -6.56
CA VAL A 28 -8.83 -6.01 -6.32
C VAL A 28 -7.99 -6.22 -7.58
N ASP A 29 -8.62 -6.25 -8.77
CA ASP A 29 -7.89 -6.48 -10.03
C ASP A 29 -6.94 -5.33 -10.37
N ALA A 30 -7.37 -4.09 -10.15
CA ALA A 30 -6.52 -2.92 -10.32
C ALA A 30 -5.33 -2.97 -9.35
N PHE A 31 -5.56 -3.38 -8.10
CA PHE A 31 -4.47 -3.51 -7.12
C PHE A 31 -3.46 -4.58 -7.54
N THR A 32 -3.92 -5.73 -8.04
CA THR A 32 -3.00 -6.78 -8.54
C THR A 32 -2.21 -6.36 -9.77
N ARG A 33 -2.65 -5.33 -10.51
CA ARG A 33 -1.98 -4.78 -11.68
C ARG A 33 -0.95 -3.69 -11.38
N VAL A 34 -0.89 -3.20 -10.15
CA VAL A 34 0.16 -2.23 -9.77
C VAL A 34 1.35 -2.94 -9.12
N TYR A 35 1.08 -4.09 -8.50
CA TYR A 35 2.09 -4.95 -7.87
C TYR A 35 2.46 -6.17 -8.74
N ASP A 36 2.19 -6.09 -10.03
CA ASP A 36 2.58 -7.09 -11.00
C ASP A 36 3.98 -6.84 -11.55
N GLY A 37 4.41 -7.72 -12.45
CA GLY A 37 5.67 -7.58 -13.12
C GLY A 37 5.88 -8.66 -14.16
N LEU A 38 6.99 -8.55 -14.88
CA LEU A 38 7.45 -9.60 -15.76
C LEU A 38 8.03 -10.74 -14.92
N LYS A 39 7.42 -11.93 -15.03
CA LYS A 39 7.94 -13.11 -14.36
C LYS A 39 9.08 -13.70 -15.18
N ARG A 40 10.23 -13.90 -14.56
CA ARG A 40 11.36 -14.63 -15.16
C ARG A 40 11.03 -16.14 -15.18
N ASN A 41 10.92 -16.71 -16.38
CA ASN A 41 10.57 -18.12 -16.61
C ASN A 41 11.78 -19.00 -16.93
N GLY A 42 12.96 -18.66 -16.40
CA GLY A 42 14.22 -19.34 -16.70
C GLY A 42 14.67 -19.07 -18.14
N VAL A 43 14.69 -20.11 -18.97
CA VAL A 43 15.13 -20.08 -20.38
C VAL A 43 14.03 -19.57 -21.33
N ARG A 44 12.75 -19.65 -20.93
CA ARG A 44 11.63 -19.18 -21.74
C ARG A 44 11.48 -17.66 -21.64
N PRO A 45 10.94 -16.99 -22.69
CA PRO A 45 10.65 -15.55 -22.65
C PRO A 45 9.82 -15.14 -21.43
N SER A 46 10.08 -13.93 -20.95
CA SER A 46 9.34 -13.36 -19.82
C SER A 46 7.93 -12.96 -20.25
N HIS A 47 6.93 -13.41 -19.50
CA HIS A 47 5.55 -13.01 -19.69
C HIS A 47 5.05 -12.22 -18.48
N PHE A 48 4.10 -11.33 -18.75
CA PHE A 48 3.40 -10.57 -17.74
C PHE A 48 2.58 -11.51 -16.83
N GLN A 49 2.73 -11.34 -15.52
CA GLN A 49 2.00 -12.10 -14.52
C GLN A 49 1.46 -11.16 -13.44
N ARG A 50 0.18 -11.31 -13.12
CA ARG A 50 -0.46 -10.51 -12.08
C ARG A 50 0.06 -10.88 -10.69
N GLY A 51 0.06 -9.92 -9.78
CA GLY A 51 0.35 -10.17 -8.37
C GLY A 51 -0.66 -11.12 -7.71
N SER A 52 -0.24 -11.75 -6.59
CA SER A 52 -1.09 -12.70 -5.86
C SER A 52 -2.33 -12.04 -5.26
N ARG A 53 -3.53 -12.45 -5.71
CA ARG A 53 -4.82 -11.95 -5.20
C ARG A 53 -5.06 -12.28 -3.73
N SER A 54 -4.60 -13.44 -3.26
CA SER A 54 -4.82 -13.88 -1.87
C SER A 54 -4.14 -12.96 -0.85
N VAL A 55 -2.93 -12.48 -1.17
CA VAL A 55 -2.20 -11.53 -0.31
C VAL A 55 -2.93 -10.18 -0.28
N VAL A 56 -3.43 -9.73 -1.42
CA VAL A 56 -4.18 -8.48 -1.55
C VAL A 56 -5.49 -8.51 -0.77
N HIS A 57 -6.21 -9.63 -0.80
CA HIS A 57 -7.44 -9.78 -0.01
C HIS A 57 -7.16 -9.65 1.50
N LYS A 58 -6.14 -10.34 2.00
CA LYS A 58 -5.74 -10.28 3.43
C LYS A 58 -5.30 -8.88 3.83
N PHE A 59 -4.50 -8.23 2.99
CA PHE A 59 -4.05 -6.86 3.22
C PHE A 59 -5.22 -5.88 3.35
N ILE A 60 -6.18 -5.96 2.44
CA ILE A 60 -7.33 -5.04 2.51
C ILE A 60 -8.22 -5.34 3.72
N GLN A 61 -8.39 -6.61 4.12
CA GLN A 61 -9.10 -6.96 5.36
C GLN A 61 -8.40 -6.41 6.61
N LEU A 62 -7.06 -6.45 6.66
CA LEU A 62 -6.26 -5.84 7.73
C LEU A 62 -6.48 -4.32 7.79
N LEU A 63 -6.49 -3.64 6.63
CA LEU A 63 -6.74 -2.20 6.56
C LEU A 63 -8.18 -1.80 6.92
N GLU A 64 -9.17 -2.66 6.61
CA GLU A 64 -10.54 -2.51 7.09
C GLU A 64 -10.62 -2.63 8.62
N LYS A 65 -9.92 -3.60 9.21
CA LYS A 65 -9.83 -3.76 10.68
C LYS A 65 -9.15 -2.57 11.35
N ALA A 66 -8.13 -2.00 10.72
CA ALA A 66 -7.47 -0.78 11.16
C ALA A 66 -8.31 0.49 10.94
N LYS A 67 -9.53 0.37 10.39
CA LYS A 67 -10.44 1.48 10.04
C LYS A 67 -9.83 2.53 9.11
N ILE A 68 -8.80 2.15 8.37
CA ILE A 68 -8.19 3.05 7.39
C ILE A 68 -9.08 3.15 6.15
N LEU A 69 -9.75 2.03 5.81
CA LEU A 69 -10.62 1.88 4.65
C LEU A 69 -12.07 1.68 5.06
N GLU A 70 -12.96 2.30 4.29
CA GLU A 70 -14.41 2.17 4.44
C GLU A 70 -14.99 1.45 3.22
N LYS A 71 -15.93 0.54 3.49
CA LYS A 71 -16.73 -0.09 2.43
C LYS A 71 -17.80 0.91 1.99
N PHE A 72 -17.86 1.17 0.69
CA PHE A 72 -18.91 2.01 0.13
C PHE A 72 -20.14 1.15 -0.20
N PRO A 73 -21.37 1.65 0.06
CA PRO A 73 -22.60 0.93 -0.24
C PRO A 73 -22.82 0.71 -1.75
N SER A 74 -22.27 1.59 -2.59
CA SER A 74 -22.31 1.50 -4.06
C SER A 74 -21.28 0.52 -4.66
N GLY A 75 -20.55 -0.21 -3.81
CA GLY A 75 -19.53 -1.15 -4.23
C GLY A 75 -18.14 -0.51 -4.32
N GLY A 76 -17.14 -1.30 -3.93
CA GLY A 76 -15.75 -0.88 -3.81
C GLY A 76 -15.35 -0.43 -2.41
N ARG A 77 -14.08 -0.09 -2.27
CA ARG A 77 -13.45 0.36 -1.01
C ARG A 77 -12.78 1.68 -1.26
N ALA A 78 -12.98 2.64 -0.37
CA ALA A 78 -12.32 3.93 -0.46
C ALA A 78 -11.71 4.31 0.90
N LEU A 79 -10.84 5.30 0.83
CA LEU A 79 -10.09 5.78 1.97
C LEU A 79 -10.98 6.61 2.90
N SER A 80 -10.97 6.27 4.20
CA SER A 80 -11.67 7.06 5.22
C SER A 80 -11.19 8.51 5.23
N GLN A 81 -12.07 9.44 5.60
CA GLN A 81 -11.73 10.86 5.71
C GLN A 81 -10.66 11.10 6.79
N THR A 82 -10.71 10.36 7.89
CA THR A 82 -9.72 10.44 8.99
C THR A 82 -8.33 10.04 8.52
N SER A 83 -8.23 8.94 7.76
CA SER A 83 -6.97 8.44 7.23
C SER A 83 -6.31 9.43 6.28
N ARG A 84 -7.10 10.10 5.42
CA ARG A 84 -6.61 11.16 4.52
C ARG A 84 -5.95 12.29 5.31
N ARG A 85 -6.64 12.81 6.32
CA ARG A 85 -6.12 13.90 7.17
C ARG A 85 -4.83 13.50 7.88
N ASN A 86 -4.77 12.30 8.45
CA ASN A 86 -3.57 11.82 9.15
C ASN A 86 -2.36 11.74 8.21
N MET A 87 -2.56 11.26 6.98
CA MET A 87 -1.49 11.18 5.98
C MET A 87 -1.00 12.56 5.55
N ASP A 88 -1.90 13.53 5.33
CA ASP A 88 -1.51 14.89 4.96
C ASP A 88 -0.70 15.58 6.07
N THR A 89 -1.05 15.35 7.34
CA THR A 89 -0.29 15.87 8.48
C THR A 89 1.11 15.27 8.54
N ILE A 90 1.24 13.95 8.36
CA ILE A 90 2.55 13.27 8.34
C ILE A 90 3.40 13.76 7.16
N ALA A 91 2.80 13.94 5.98
CA ALA A 91 3.51 14.46 4.81
C ALA A 91 4.11 15.85 5.06
N LYS A 92 3.34 16.75 5.71
CA LYS A 92 3.83 18.07 6.11
C LYS A 92 5.01 17.98 7.09
N GLN A 93 4.88 17.15 8.12
CA GLN A 93 5.95 16.94 9.10
C GLN A 93 7.25 16.42 8.46
N VAL A 94 7.14 15.48 7.51
CA VAL A 94 8.30 14.93 6.80
C VAL A 94 8.95 16.01 5.91
N ALA A 95 8.15 16.80 5.19
CA ALA A 95 8.66 17.89 4.36
C ALA A 95 9.40 18.95 5.19
N GLU A 96 8.83 19.37 6.32
CA GLU A 96 9.46 20.31 7.25
C GLU A 96 10.75 19.75 7.87
N LYS A 97 10.80 18.44 8.16
CA LYS A 97 12.00 17.79 8.69
C LYS A 97 13.11 17.76 7.65
N LEU A 98 12.80 17.44 6.40
CA LEU A 98 13.75 17.44 5.29
C LEU A 98 14.32 18.84 5.04
N ALA A 99 13.47 19.87 5.04
CA ALA A 99 13.91 21.26 4.87
C ALA A 99 14.85 21.72 5.99
N ARG A 100 14.58 21.33 7.25
CA ARG A 100 15.47 21.62 8.39
C ARG A 100 16.83 20.91 8.27
N GLN A 101 16.86 19.70 7.72
CA GLN A 101 18.11 18.96 7.48
C GLN A 101 18.97 19.55 6.36
N GLN A 102 18.39 20.28 5.42
CA GLN A 102 19.14 20.95 4.34
C GLN A 102 19.76 22.28 4.76
N GLN A 103 19.36 22.82 5.92
CA GLN A 103 19.89 24.06 6.49
C GLN A 103 21.05 23.80 7.47
N GLN A 104 21.29 22.53 7.80
CA GLN A 104 22.45 22.05 8.57
C GLN A 104 23.55 21.59 7.62
#